data_AF-A0A661R857-F1
#
_entry.id   AF-A0A661R857-F1
#
_cell.length_a   1.000
_cell.length_b   1.000
_cell.length_c   1.000
_cell.angle_alpha   90.00
_cell.angle_beta   90.00
_cell.angle_gamma   90.00
#
_symmetry.space_group_name_H-M   'P 1'
#
loop_
_entity.id
_entity.type
_entity.pdbx_description
1 polymer ?
#
loop_
_entity_poly.entity_id
_entity_poly.type
_entity_poly.pdbx_seq_one_letter_code
_entity_poly.pdbx_strand_id
1 'polypeptide(L)'
;WVSAEAITAGQVDMIPSRFSAIPALMKEGQVPIDVAFVQITPPNEAGFCSLGVGVDVARRAMAHAELVVGEVNEDIPFTLGDTFININDFHMLVEARVPPFYFPRYPVEPIFERIAENIASVIEDGSCLAFIFGPIFEALSKCLSRKRNLGIHTPFFTDALMELVKSGAVTNRQKGMFRGRSLTAYALGSKELMQWLDKNPMVEFQSIDKVFNPMEIGRNRRFVMILPVRRVDLSGRVALHNSSANVSAGPGQIADFLNGAEISPGGYTIVALPSRNREGSPNIRLFLDDSPDLLSLPESVDLVVTEQGVAHLKGRTLRERAQALIEIAHPEDRPGLVDGGKMEKLLYPDQMFLADSAHFYPAEIATQHRFKNDLHVHFRAIKPSDEDQMRRLFYRFSDEAIYYRYFSPIKTMPHTKMQAYVNVDYRDVLSVVGQVGEPGQRTIIAEARIAKYPNKSIVDIAFVVDEEYQGHGIATFLYQMLARLGKERGTVTMTADVLSSNRTMLKVFEKGIFPVTAKLEGGAYALSIDLTRTTA
;
A
#
# COMPACT_ATOMS: atom_id res chain seq x y z
N TRP A 1 19.50 19.21 6.85
CA TRP A 1 19.16 19.72 8.20
C TRP A 1 20.43 20.24 8.84
N VAL A 2 20.40 21.31 9.63
CA VAL A 2 21.61 21.96 10.21
C VAL A 2 22.49 20.96 10.97
N SER A 3 21.89 20.01 11.69
CA SER A 3 22.62 19.00 12.47
C SER A 3 23.42 18.01 11.62
N ALA A 4 23.02 17.75 10.40
CA ALA A 4 23.58 16.66 9.62
C ALA A 4 24.81 17.06 8.80
N GLU A 5 24.87 18.31 8.35
CA GLU A 5 26.13 18.90 7.86
C GLU A 5 27.15 18.92 9.00
N ALA A 6 26.74 19.30 10.21
CA ALA A 6 27.60 19.29 11.38
C ALA A 6 28.09 17.88 11.76
N ILE A 7 27.23 16.85 11.73
CA ILE A 7 27.65 15.47 11.98
C ILE A 7 28.63 14.99 10.90
N THR A 8 28.34 15.26 9.63
CA THR A 8 29.22 14.88 8.51
C THR A 8 30.58 15.58 8.60
N ALA A 9 30.58 16.84 9.06
CA ALA A 9 31.78 17.62 9.32
C ALA A 9 32.51 17.24 10.62
N GLY A 10 31.99 16.27 11.40
CA GLY A 10 32.58 15.85 12.67
C GLY A 10 32.47 16.88 13.80
N GLN A 11 31.53 17.82 13.69
CA GLN A 11 31.29 18.88 14.69
C GLN A 11 30.25 18.48 15.76
N VAL A 12 29.44 17.46 15.47
CA VAL A 12 28.38 16.97 16.36
C VAL A 12 28.43 15.44 16.40
N ASP A 13 28.39 14.89 17.61
CA ASP A 13 28.31 13.45 17.82
C ASP A 13 26.86 12.95 17.68
N MET A 14 26.69 11.78 17.06
CA MET A 14 25.40 11.12 16.90
C MET A 14 25.30 9.93 17.86
N ILE A 15 24.25 9.91 18.69
CA ILE A 15 23.86 8.71 19.44
C ILE A 15 22.91 7.89 18.56
N PRO A 16 23.33 6.71 18.05
CA PRO A 16 22.44 5.85 17.28
C PRO A 16 21.43 5.17 18.21
N SER A 17 20.15 5.54 18.10
CA SER A 17 19.06 4.93 18.88
C SER A 17 17.76 4.85 18.08
N ARG A 18 16.93 3.85 18.42
CA ARG A 18 15.52 3.83 18.06
C ARG A 18 14.77 4.91 18.85
N PHE A 19 13.72 5.49 18.27
CA PHE A 19 12.90 6.50 18.97
C PHE A 19 12.30 5.95 20.26
N SER A 20 11.76 4.74 20.23
CA SER A 20 11.17 4.09 21.41
C SER A 20 12.14 3.89 22.57
N ALA A 21 13.45 3.84 22.32
CA ALA A 21 14.47 3.61 23.33
C ALA A 21 15.00 4.91 23.97
N ILE A 22 14.83 6.06 23.33
CA ILE A 22 15.35 7.35 23.84
C ILE A 22 14.85 7.64 25.27
N PRO A 23 13.56 7.46 25.61
CA PRO A 23 13.09 7.66 26.98
C PRO A 23 13.80 6.79 28.04
N ALA A 24 14.20 5.57 27.68
CA ALA A 24 14.92 4.67 28.60
C ALA A 24 16.37 5.12 28.81
N LEU A 25 17.05 5.57 27.75
CA LEU A 25 18.42 6.10 27.84
C LEU A 25 18.52 7.29 28.80
N MET A 26 17.52 8.18 28.77
CA MET A 26 17.42 9.30 29.72
C MET A 26 17.12 8.81 31.14
N LYS A 27 16.17 7.88 31.28
CA LYS A 27 15.77 7.34 32.59
C LYS A 27 16.90 6.60 33.31
N GLU A 28 17.74 5.90 32.56
CA GLU A 28 18.88 5.15 33.09
C GLU A 28 20.13 6.02 33.31
N GLY A 29 20.06 7.32 33.00
CA GLY A 29 21.18 8.25 33.14
C GLY A 29 22.30 8.04 32.12
N GLN A 30 22.06 7.25 31.06
CA GLN A 30 23.04 7.08 29.97
C GLN A 30 23.19 8.35 29.14
N VAL A 31 22.12 9.16 29.08
CA VAL A 31 22.13 10.51 28.53
C VAL A 31 21.76 11.48 29.65
N PRO A 32 22.74 12.04 30.37
CA PRO A 32 22.46 13.01 31.42
C PRO A 32 21.89 14.30 30.83
N ILE A 33 20.97 14.93 31.56
CA ILE A 33 20.33 16.18 31.18
C ILE A 33 20.47 17.12 32.37
N ASP A 34 21.28 18.17 32.24
CA ASP A 34 21.44 19.16 33.30
C ASP A 34 20.31 20.22 33.25
N VAL A 35 19.94 20.63 32.02
CA VAL A 35 18.95 21.68 31.77
C VAL A 35 17.98 21.25 30.67
N ALA A 36 16.68 21.43 30.91
CA ALA A 36 15.63 21.21 29.92
C ALA A 36 14.93 22.53 29.56
N PHE A 37 14.92 22.88 28.28
CA PHE A 37 14.13 23.97 27.72
C PHE A 37 12.92 23.37 26.99
N VAL A 38 11.72 23.76 27.39
CA VAL A 38 10.47 23.30 26.75
C VAL A 38 9.57 24.49 26.47
N GLN A 39 8.93 24.49 25.30
CA GLN A 39 7.92 25.48 24.96
C GLN A 39 6.55 25.01 25.46
N ILE A 40 5.80 25.91 26.10
CA ILE A 40 4.55 25.59 26.78
C ILE A 40 3.48 26.64 26.51
N THR A 41 2.22 26.25 26.58
CA THR A 41 1.12 27.22 26.58
C THR A 41 1.12 28.04 27.87
N PRO A 42 0.40 29.17 27.91
CA PRO A 42 -0.01 29.78 29.18
C PRO A 42 -0.76 28.77 30.07
N PRO A 43 -0.68 28.93 31.41
CA PRO A 43 -1.44 28.10 32.33
C PRO A 43 -2.94 28.37 32.16
N ASN A 44 -3.74 27.31 32.24
CA ASN A 44 -5.19 27.43 32.36
C ASN A 44 -5.60 27.84 33.79
N GLU A 45 -6.90 27.99 34.05
CA GLU A 45 -7.44 28.40 35.36
C GLU A 45 -7.03 27.47 36.51
N ALA A 46 -6.72 26.20 36.22
CA ALA A 46 -6.26 25.21 37.20
C ALA A 46 -4.72 25.19 37.37
N GLY A 47 -3.99 26.09 36.71
CA GLY A 47 -2.53 26.19 36.80
C GLY A 47 -1.79 25.16 35.93
N PHE A 48 -2.46 24.52 34.98
CA PHE A 48 -1.84 23.57 34.05
C PHE A 48 -1.51 24.22 32.71
N CYS A 49 -0.29 24.03 32.24
CA CYS A 49 0.13 24.32 30.88
C CYS A 49 0.07 23.03 30.04
N SER A 50 0.21 23.18 28.72
CA SER A 50 0.42 22.08 27.78
C SER A 50 1.80 22.18 27.14
N LEU A 51 2.45 21.03 26.92
CA LEU A 51 3.67 20.88 26.09
C LEU A 51 3.44 21.17 24.59
N GLY A 52 2.19 21.42 24.19
CA GLY A 52 1.85 21.79 22.83
C GLY A 52 2.13 20.68 21.82
N VAL A 53 2.85 21.01 20.76
CA VAL A 53 2.96 20.17 19.56
C VAL A 53 4.01 19.06 19.64
N GLY A 54 4.78 18.98 20.71
CA GLY A 54 5.84 17.98 20.90
C GLY A 54 5.87 17.46 22.34
N VAL A 55 5.32 16.27 22.57
CA VAL A 55 5.45 15.60 23.88
C VAL A 55 6.73 14.80 23.96
N ASP A 56 7.07 14.14 22.86
CA ASP A 56 8.29 13.39 22.63
C ASP A 56 8.93 12.72 23.84
N VAL A 57 9.98 13.36 24.34
CA VAL A 57 10.76 13.08 25.54
C VAL A 57 10.68 14.23 26.53
N ALA A 58 10.01 15.35 26.21
CA ALA A 58 9.98 16.57 27.02
C ALA A 58 9.67 16.30 28.50
N ARG A 59 8.63 15.51 28.80
CA ARG A 59 8.31 15.14 30.19
C ARG A 59 9.45 14.37 30.88
N ARG A 60 10.13 13.48 30.14
CA ARG A 60 11.27 12.72 30.67
C ARG A 60 12.48 13.61 30.89
N ALA A 61 12.75 14.54 29.97
CA ALA A 61 13.82 15.51 30.11
C ALA A 61 13.60 16.41 31.33
N MET A 62 12.39 16.96 31.50
CA MET A 62 12.04 17.78 32.67
C MET A 62 12.22 17.02 33.99
N ALA A 63 11.83 15.75 34.03
CA ALA A 63 11.92 14.94 35.25
C ALA A 63 13.35 14.58 35.68
N HIS A 64 14.33 14.68 34.79
CA HIS A 64 15.74 14.37 35.09
C HIS A 64 16.64 15.60 35.09
N ALA A 65 16.16 16.75 34.59
CA ALA A 65 16.91 17.99 34.58
C ALA A 65 16.97 18.64 35.96
N GLU A 66 18.15 19.17 36.32
CA GLU A 66 18.32 19.98 37.53
C GLU A 66 17.67 21.36 37.36
N LEU A 67 17.65 21.89 36.13
CA LEU A 67 17.00 23.15 35.79
C LEU A 67 15.99 22.95 34.66
N VAL A 68 14.77 23.42 34.89
CA VAL A 68 13.67 23.33 33.91
C VAL A 68 13.18 24.73 33.58
N VAL A 69 13.32 25.11 32.31
CA VAL A 69 12.95 26.42 31.78
C VAL A 69 11.78 26.27 30.82
N GLY A 70 10.67 26.95 31.11
CA GLY A 70 9.49 26.99 30.26
C GLY A 70 9.45 28.26 29.42
N GLU A 71 9.43 28.14 28.10
CA GLU A 71 9.11 29.24 27.21
C GLU A 71 7.59 29.29 27.01
N VAL A 72 6.92 30.28 27.61
CA VAL A 72 5.47 30.48 27.51
C VAL A 72 5.13 31.13 26.18
N ASN A 73 4.39 30.44 25.33
CA ASN A 73 3.99 30.90 24.01
C ASN A 73 2.46 30.77 23.82
N GLU A 74 1.78 31.89 23.56
CA GLU A 74 0.33 31.94 23.37
C GLU A 74 -0.12 31.40 22.00
N ASP A 75 0.79 31.34 21.02
CA ASP A 75 0.49 30.95 19.65
C ASP A 75 0.55 29.43 19.42
N ILE A 76 0.98 28.64 20.41
CA ILE A 76 0.96 27.17 20.32
C ILE A 76 -0.33 26.58 20.92
N PRO A 77 -0.83 25.45 20.38
CA PRO A 77 -2.07 24.86 20.84
C PRO A 77 -1.95 24.23 22.22
N PHE A 78 -3.01 24.34 23.02
CA PHE A 78 -3.23 23.50 24.19
C PHE A 78 -3.67 22.11 23.74
N THR A 79 -2.70 21.27 23.36
CA THR A 79 -2.96 19.89 22.95
C THR A 79 -3.33 19.01 24.14
N LEU A 80 -4.11 17.96 23.86
CA LEU A 80 -4.58 17.01 24.88
C LEU A 80 -3.76 15.71 24.86
N GLY A 81 -3.79 14.98 25.97
CA GLY A 81 -3.10 13.71 26.17
C GLY A 81 -2.08 13.80 27.30
N ASP A 82 -0.91 13.20 27.13
CA ASP A 82 0.19 13.25 28.10
C ASP A 82 0.99 14.57 28.01
N THR A 83 0.29 15.68 27.81
CA THR A 83 0.82 17.02 27.51
C THR A 83 0.76 17.96 28.71
N PHE A 84 -0.10 17.66 29.69
CA PHE A 84 -0.39 18.55 30.83
C PHE A 84 0.76 18.54 31.82
N ILE A 85 1.18 19.73 32.23
CA ILE A 85 2.25 19.97 33.19
C ILE A 85 1.84 21.12 34.10
N ASN A 86 2.23 21.07 35.38
CA ASN A 86 1.89 22.13 36.30
C ASN A 86 2.89 23.29 36.15
N ILE A 87 2.42 24.53 36.26
CA ILE A 87 3.33 25.68 36.20
C ILE A 87 4.42 25.64 37.29
N ASN A 88 4.16 24.97 38.41
CA ASN A 88 5.13 24.80 39.50
C ASN A 88 6.22 23.75 39.19
N ASP A 89 6.12 23.01 38.08
CA ASP A 89 7.17 22.09 37.63
C ASP A 89 8.36 22.84 36.99
N PHE A 90 8.27 24.17 36.87
CA PHE A 90 9.26 25.05 36.26
C PHE A 90 10.08 25.83 37.28
N HIS A 91 11.39 25.87 37.06
CA HIS A 91 12.29 26.71 37.83
C HIS A 91 12.33 28.15 37.30
N MET A 92 12.17 28.32 35.98
CA MET A 92 12.15 29.60 35.31
C MET A 92 11.11 29.60 34.19
N LEU A 93 10.47 30.76 33.98
CA LEU A 93 9.57 31.00 32.88
C LEU A 93 10.06 32.19 32.07
N VAL A 94 10.05 32.06 30.75
CA VAL A 94 10.37 33.12 29.80
C VAL A 94 9.22 33.28 28.82
N GLU A 95 8.86 34.51 28.50
CA GLU A 95 7.82 34.79 27.52
C GLU A 95 8.39 34.71 26.10
N ALA A 96 7.73 33.96 25.22
CA ALA A 96 8.08 33.89 23.80
C ALA A 96 7.84 35.25 23.13
N ARG A 97 8.82 35.72 22.35
CA ARG A 97 8.72 37.00 21.61
C ARG A 97 8.56 36.82 20.10
N VAL A 98 8.58 35.58 19.64
CA VAL A 98 8.54 35.22 18.23
C VAL A 98 7.47 34.13 18.06
N PRO A 99 6.66 34.19 17.00
CA PRO A 99 5.69 33.12 16.73
C PRO A 99 6.38 31.77 16.55
N PRO A 100 5.67 30.65 16.81
CA PRO A 100 6.22 29.33 16.58
C PRO A 100 6.54 29.13 15.09
N PHE A 101 7.46 28.20 14.82
CA PHE A 101 7.82 27.88 13.46
C PHE A 101 6.72 27.04 12.79
N TYR A 102 6.14 27.58 11.71
CA TYR A 102 5.13 26.89 10.91
C TYR A 102 5.77 26.23 9.69
N PHE A 103 5.30 25.02 9.36
CA PHE A 103 5.74 24.31 8.17
C PHE A 103 4.75 24.55 7.02
N PRO A 104 5.23 24.99 5.83
CA PRO A 104 4.38 25.09 4.66
C PRO A 104 3.96 23.69 4.20
N ARG A 105 2.78 23.59 3.59
CA ARG A 105 2.30 22.35 2.96
C ARG A 105 3.15 21.99 1.76
N TYR A 106 3.32 20.70 1.52
CA TYR A 106 4.06 20.22 0.35
C TYR A 106 3.23 20.42 -0.92
N PRO A 107 3.82 20.94 -2.01
CA PRO A 107 3.15 20.94 -3.30
C PRO A 107 2.95 19.50 -3.78
N VAL A 108 1.78 19.23 -4.36
CA VAL A 108 1.41 17.91 -4.88
C VAL A 108 1.50 17.94 -6.40
N GLU A 109 2.49 17.24 -6.94
CA GLU A 109 2.63 17.01 -8.39
C GLU A 109 1.69 15.87 -8.83
N PRO A 110 1.19 15.84 -10.09
CA PRO A 110 0.24 14.81 -10.56
C PRO A 110 0.72 13.36 -10.39
N ILE A 111 2.03 13.14 -10.43
CA ILE A 111 2.61 11.81 -10.20
C ILE A 111 2.31 11.28 -8.79
N PHE A 112 2.27 12.15 -7.77
CA PHE A 112 1.95 11.78 -6.41
C PHE A 112 0.46 11.51 -6.22
N GLU A 113 -0.42 12.15 -7.00
CA GLU A 113 -1.85 11.83 -7.03
C GLU A 113 -2.06 10.40 -7.54
N ARG A 114 -1.36 10.03 -8.61
CA ARG A 114 -1.44 8.67 -9.15
C ARG A 114 -0.87 7.60 -8.20
N ILE A 115 0.25 7.90 -7.54
CA ILE A 115 0.81 7.02 -6.49
C ILE A 115 -0.21 6.89 -5.35
N ALA A 116 -0.81 7.99 -4.90
CA ALA A 116 -1.81 8.00 -3.83
C ALA A 116 -3.08 7.20 -4.18
N GLU A 117 -3.56 7.26 -5.43
CA GLU A 117 -4.65 6.41 -5.93
C GLU A 117 -4.30 4.92 -5.79
N ASN A 118 -3.09 4.55 -6.22
CA ASN A 118 -2.61 3.17 -6.12
C ASN A 118 -2.48 2.72 -4.66
N ILE A 119 -1.97 3.57 -3.76
CA ILE A 119 -1.94 3.29 -2.31
C ILE A 119 -3.36 3.14 -1.75
N ALA A 120 -4.27 4.07 -2.04
CA ALA A 120 -5.64 4.03 -1.54
C ALA A 120 -6.44 2.81 -2.04
N SER A 121 -6.07 2.26 -3.20
CA SER A 121 -6.68 1.05 -3.77
C SER A 121 -6.42 -0.21 -2.93
N VAL A 122 -5.33 -0.24 -2.17
CA VAL A 122 -4.97 -1.36 -1.29
C VAL A 122 -5.26 -1.12 0.18
N ILE A 123 -5.72 0.07 0.56
CA ILE A 123 -6.15 0.37 1.93
C ILE A 123 -7.63 0.03 2.11
N GLU A 124 -7.95 -0.78 3.13
CA GLU A 124 -9.33 -1.18 3.41
C GLU A 124 -10.01 -0.27 4.42
N ASP A 125 -11.34 -0.24 4.41
CA ASP A 125 -12.12 0.42 5.46
C ASP A 125 -11.79 -0.18 6.83
N GLY A 126 -11.74 0.68 7.85
CA GLY A 126 -11.35 0.25 9.20
C GLY A 126 -9.86 0.06 9.43
N SER A 127 -9.00 0.26 8.43
CA SER A 127 -7.54 0.19 8.60
C SER A 127 -7.03 1.30 9.53
N CYS A 128 -5.96 1.01 10.28
CA CYS A 128 -5.26 2.00 11.12
C CYS A 128 -3.98 2.45 10.42
N LEU A 129 -3.79 3.74 10.19
CA LEU A 129 -2.72 4.25 9.34
C LEU A 129 -1.69 5.04 10.15
N ALA A 130 -0.42 4.90 9.77
CA ALA A 130 0.63 5.85 10.11
C ALA A 130 0.91 6.78 8.92
N PHE A 131 0.95 8.08 9.21
CA PHE A 131 1.36 9.08 8.24
C PHE A 131 2.74 9.60 8.63
N ILE A 132 3.52 9.97 7.63
CA ILE A 132 4.68 10.82 7.87
C ILE A 132 4.31 12.20 7.32
N PHE A 133 5.23 12.87 6.64
CA PHE A 133 5.01 14.12 5.96
C PHE A 133 5.56 13.99 4.54
N GLY A 134 5.15 14.90 3.66
CA GLY A 134 5.57 14.91 2.27
C GLY A 134 4.42 14.82 1.27
N PRO A 135 4.72 14.98 -0.03
CA PRO A 135 3.71 15.14 -1.08
C PRO A 135 2.81 13.90 -1.27
N ILE A 136 3.32 12.69 -0.99
CA ILE A 136 2.51 11.46 -1.04
C ILE A 136 1.36 11.52 -0.04
N PHE A 137 1.58 12.00 1.19
CA PHE A 137 0.56 12.06 2.23
C PHE A 137 -0.46 13.18 1.99
N GLU A 138 0.00 14.29 1.41
CA GLU A 138 -0.88 15.38 0.95
C GLU A 138 -1.86 14.88 -0.12
N ALA A 139 -1.39 14.10 -1.10
CA ALA A 139 -2.25 13.48 -2.10
C ALA A 139 -3.14 12.37 -1.49
N LEU A 140 -2.57 11.51 -0.66
CA LEU A 140 -3.25 10.35 -0.08
C LEU A 140 -4.43 10.74 0.80
N SER A 141 -4.33 11.83 1.57
CA SER A 141 -5.45 12.32 2.37
C SER A 141 -6.73 12.55 1.54
N LYS A 142 -6.58 13.10 0.33
CA LYS A 142 -7.71 13.33 -0.60
C LYS A 142 -8.30 12.01 -1.10
N CYS A 143 -7.47 11.05 -1.48
CA CYS A 143 -7.91 9.74 -1.97
C CYS A 143 -8.60 8.91 -0.88
N LEU A 144 -8.17 9.05 0.38
CA LEU A 144 -8.73 8.34 1.52
C LEU A 144 -10.00 8.97 2.10
N SER A 145 -10.37 10.19 1.68
CA SER A 145 -11.58 10.89 2.16
C SER A 145 -12.88 10.10 1.96
N ARG A 146 -12.91 9.15 1.01
CA ARG A 146 -14.06 8.29 0.71
C ARG A 146 -14.09 6.98 1.50
N LYS A 147 -13.00 6.64 2.20
CA LYS A 147 -12.92 5.46 3.06
C LYS A 147 -13.71 5.68 4.34
N ARG A 148 -14.02 4.60 5.04
CA ARG A 148 -14.82 4.62 6.26
C ARG A 148 -14.09 4.00 7.43
N ASN A 149 -14.35 4.57 8.61
CA ASN A 149 -13.92 4.05 9.90
C ASN A 149 -12.40 3.92 10.06
N LEU A 150 -11.61 4.74 9.35
CA LEU A 150 -10.14 4.71 9.48
C LEU A 150 -9.70 5.03 10.92
N GLY A 151 -8.58 4.45 11.32
CA GLY A 151 -7.84 4.79 12.53
C GLY A 151 -6.52 5.48 12.22
N ILE A 152 -6.02 6.30 13.14
CA ILE A 152 -4.73 6.99 13.04
C ILE A 152 -3.88 6.67 14.27
N HIS A 153 -2.72 6.08 14.03
CA HIS A 153 -1.64 5.90 14.99
C HIS A 153 -0.35 6.28 14.26
N THR A 154 0.10 7.51 14.49
CA THR A 154 1.08 8.18 13.64
C THR A 154 2.19 8.79 14.48
N PRO A 155 3.44 8.88 14.00
CA PRO A 155 4.47 9.65 14.69
C PRO A 155 4.20 11.17 14.60
N PHE A 156 3.81 11.64 13.41
CA PHE A 156 3.59 13.05 13.09
C PHE A 156 2.15 13.31 12.67
N PHE A 157 1.57 14.39 13.16
CA PHE A 157 0.27 14.90 12.74
C PHE A 157 0.46 16.16 11.88
N THR A 158 -0.15 16.19 10.70
CA THR A 158 0.06 17.22 9.68
C THR A 158 -1.25 17.81 9.17
N ASP A 159 -1.19 18.89 8.38
CA ASP A 159 -2.35 19.48 7.72
C ASP A 159 -3.14 18.45 6.89
N ALA A 160 -2.44 17.54 6.19
CA ALA A 160 -3.07 16.48 5.41
C ALA A 160 -3.93 15.54 6.29
N LEU A 161 -3.44 15.21 7.49
CA LEU A 161 -4.19 14.41 8.45
C LEU A 161 -5.37 15.19 9.05
N MET A 162 -5.19 16.47 9.36
CA MET A 162 -6.29 17.34 9.80
C MET A 162 -7.44 17.30 8.78
N GLU A 163 -7.15 17.50 7.49
CA GLU A 163 -8.16 17.49 6.44
C GLU A 163 -8.83 16.12 6.28
N LEU A 164 -8.07 15.02 6.39
CA LEU A 164 -8.64 13.67 6.37
C LEU A 164 -9.55 13.39 7.59
N VAL A 165 -9.22 13.94 8.75
CA VAL A 165 -10.08 13.85 9.94
C VAL A 165 -11.35 14.69 9.74
N LYS A 166 -11.23 15.92 9.26
CA LYS A 166 -12.37 16.80 8.94
C LYS A 166 -13.31 16.20 7.90
N SER A 167 -12.80 15.37 6.97
CA SER A 167 -13.62 14.69 5.96
C SER A 167 -14.57 13.63 6.55
N GLY A 168 -14.37 13.22 7.80
CA GLY A 168 -15.16 12.18 8.48
C GLY A 168 -14.75 10.74 8.15
N ALA A 169 -13.73 10.53 7.31
CA ALA A 169 -13.22 9.19 7.00
C ALA A 169 -12.57 8.52 8.23
N VAL A 170 -11.92 9.32 9.08
CA VAL A 170 -11.28 8.89 10.32
C VAL A 170 -12.25 8.93 11.47
N THR A 171 -12.43 7.79 12.14
CA THR A 171 -13.28 7.67 13.33
C THR A 171 -12.54 7.13 14.55
N ASN A 172 -11.41 6.43 14.32
CA ASN A 172 -10.65 5.74 15.36
C ASN A 172 -11.47 4.68 16.15
N ARG A 173 -12.67 4.31 15.70
CA ARG A 173 -13.60 3.43 16.44
C ARG A 173 -13.21 1.96 16.41
N GLN A 174 -12.34 1.55 15.48
CA GLN A 174 -11.87 0.18 15.32
C GLN A 174 -10.45 -0.05 15.87
N LYS A 175 -9.81 0.99 16.41
CA LYS A 175 -8.49 0.87 17.03
C LYS A 175 -8.54 0.02 18.31
N GLY A 176 -7.47 -0.72 18.56
CA GLY A 176 -7.31 -1.50 19.80
C GLY A 176 -6.93 -0.64 20.99
N MET A 177 -6.16 0.43 20.76
CA MET A 177 -5.72 1.41 21.76
C MET A 177 -6.13 2.82 21.35
N PHE A 178 -6.29 3.72 22.34
CA PHE A 178 -6.71 5.12 22.10
C PHE A 178 -7.96 5.22 21.21
N ARG A 179 -8.96 4.38 21.50
CA ARG A 179 -10.18 4.26 20.71
C ARG A 179 -10.91 5.60 20.66
N GLY A 180 -11.32 6.00 19.46
CA GLY A 180 -11.98 7.28 19.22
C GLY A 180 -11.03 8.48 19.10
N ARG A 181 -9.71 8.30 19.29
CA ARG A 181 -8.70 9.36 19.19
C ARG A 181 -7.58 9.03 18.21
N SER A 182 -7.15 10.03 17.46
CA SER A 182 -5.98 9.95 16.58
C SER A 182 -4.74 10.13 17.45
N LEU A 183 -3.88 9.12 17.50
CA LEU A 183 -2.70 9.13 18.37
C LEU A 183 -1.49 9.71 17.63
N THR A 184 -0.77 10.64 18.25
CA THR A 184 0.48 11.21 17.73
C THR A 184 1.51 11.52 18.83
N ALA A 185 2.78 11.70 18.47
CA ALA A 185 3.81 12.24 19.36
C ALA A 185 4.15 13.70 19.04
N TYR A 186 4.02 14.06 17.76
CA TYR A 186 4.39 15.37 17.22
C TYR A 186 3.28 15.95 16.34
N ALA A 187 3.26 17.26 16.19
CA ALA A 187 2.54 17.94 15.11
C ALA A 187 3.45 18.91 14.36
N LEU A 188 3.34 18.89 13.03
CA LEU A 188 4.14 19.70 12.11
C LEU A 188 3.21 20.23 11.02
N GLY A 189 3.09 21.55 10.89
CA GLY A 189 2.20 22.11 9.88
C GLY A 189 1.97 23.60 9.98
N SER A 190 0.88 24.03 9.35
CA SER A 190 0.51 25.44 9.24
C SER A 190 -0.10 26.01 10.52
N LYS A 191 -0.31 27.32 10.54
CA LYS A 191 -1.07 28.00 11.61
C LYS A 191 -2.50 27.48 11.73
N GLU A 192 -3.12 27.06 10.62
CA GLU A 192 -4.46 26.48 10.64
C GLU A 192 -4.48 25.16 11.42
N LEU A 193 -3.47 24.31 11.21
CA LEU A 193 -3.32 23.06 11.97
C LEU A 193 -3.20 23.35 13.47
N MET A 194 -2.37 24.33 13.85
CA MET A 194 -2.18 24.70 15.26
C MET A 194 -3.51 25.13 15.89
N GLN A 195 -4.25 26.02 15.22
CA GLN A 195 -5.56 26.46 15.70
C GLN A 195 -6.57 25.30 15.82
N TRP A 196 -6.54 24.35 14.90
CA TRP A 196 -7.44 23.19 14.92
C TRP A 196 -7.10 22.16 15.99
N LEU A 197 -5.82 22.05 16.37
CA LEU A 197 -5.36 21.15 17.44
C LEU A 197 -5.68 21.68 18.85
N ASP A 198 -5.87 23.00 19.01
CA ASP A 198 -6.13 23.60 20.30
C ASP A 198 -7.37 22.99 20.97
N LYS A 199 -7.16 22.35 22.12
CA LYS A 199 -8.19 21.68 22.95
C LYS A 199 -9.05 20.67 22.20
N ASN A 200 -8.53 20.09 21.12
CA ASN A 200 -9.30 19.19 20.28
C ASN A 200 -9.31 17.75 20.84
N PRO A 201 -10.47 17.23 21.30
CA PRO A 201 -10.57 15.89 21.90
C PRO A 201 -10.40 14.73 20.92
N MET A 202 -10.35 15.01 19.62
CA MET A 202 -10.14 13.99 18.60
C MET A 202 -8.68 13.56 18.47
N VAL A 203 -7.72 14.34 18.99
CA VAL A 203 -6.29 14.08 18.88
C VAL A 203 -5.69 13.87 20.26
N GLU A 204 -4.88 12.83 20.39
CA GLU A 204 -4.21 12.43 21.62
C GLU A 204 -2.71 12.47 21.39
N PHE A 205 -2.00 13.31 22.15
CA PHE A 205 -0.54 13.36 22.15
C PHE A 205 0.03 12.48 23.26
N GLN A 206 1.00 11.63 22.91
CA GLN A 206 1.68 10.74 23.84
C GLN A 206 3.19 10.73 23.58
N SER A 207 3.97 10.34 24.58
CA SER A 207 5.41 10.20 24.48
C SER A 207 5.84 9.14 23.44
N ILE A 208 7.05 9.28 22.91
CA ILE A 208 7.54 8.40 21.83
C ILE A 208 7.69 6.93 22.26
N ASP A 209 7.95 6.63 23.53
CA ASP A 209 7.95 5.25 24.06
C ASP A 209 6.58 4.58 23.99
N LYS A 210 5.48 5.34 23.89
CA LYS A 210 4.13 4.80 23.66
C LYS A 210 3.78 4.76 22.18
N VAL A 211 4.05 5.84 21.45
CA VAL A 211 3.70 5.97 20.02
C VAL A 211 4.53 5.02 19.15
N PHE A 212 5.82 4.87 19.45
CA PHE A 212 6.72 3.97 18.72
C PHE A 212 6.81 2.57 19.38
N ASN A 213 5.88 2.20 20.29
CA ASN A 213 5.91 0.86 20.86
C ASN A 213 5.31 -0.16 19.86
N PRO A 214 6.07 -1.15 19.36
CA PRO A 214 5.55 -2.12 18.38
C PRO A 214 4.35 -2.92 18.91
N MET A 215 4.32 -3.20 20.21
CA MET A 215 3.20 -3.91 20.83
C MET A 215 1.92 -3.08 20.88
N GLU A 216 2.04 -1.76 21.10
CA GLU A 216 0.89 -0.86 21.07
C GLU A 216 0.38 -0.65 19.64
N ILE A 217 1.31 -0.51 18.68
CA ILE A 217 0.99 -0.43 17.26
C ILE A 217 0.25 -1.70 16.82
N GLY A 218 0.79 -2.88 17.14
CA GLY A 218 0.26 -4.19 16.75
C GLY A 218 -1.10 -4.56 17.37
N ARG A 219 -1.56 -3.85 18.40
CA ARG A 219 -2.93 -3.99 18.93
C ARG A 219 -3.99 -3.40 17.99
N ASN A 220 -3.59 -2.53 17.06
CA ASN A 220 -4.50 -2.00 16.05
C ASN A 220 -4.60 -2.99 14.89
N ARG A 221 -5.79 -3.54 14.64
CA ARG A 221 -6.02 -4.42 13.49
C ARG A 221 -5.82 -3.66 12.18
N ARG A 222 -5.31 -4.35 11.16
CA ARG A 222 -4.98 -3.76 9.84
C ARG A 222 -4.20 -2.46 9.98
N PHE A 223 -3.16 -2.49 10.82
CA PHE A 223 -2.21 -1.40 10.87
C PHE A 223 -1.40 -1.35 9.57
N VAL A 224 -1.40 -0.21 8.89
CA VAL A 224 -0.72 0.00 7.61
C VAL A 224 0.35 1.07 7.79
N MET A 225 1.60 0.65 7.62
CA MET A 225 2.74 1.56 7.56
C MET A 225 3.00 1.98 6.13
N ILE A 226 3.08 3.29 5.86
CA ILE A 226 3.34 3.83 4.53
C ILE A 226 4.64 4.61 4.57
N LEU A 227 5.58 4.26 3.70
CA LEU A 227 6.94 4.81 3.68
C LEU A 227 7.28 5.38 2.31
N PRO A 228 7.59 6.69 2.20
CA PRO A 228 8.21 7.24 1.00
C PRO A 228 9.67 6.79 0.92
N VAL A 229 10.08 6.25 -0.23
CA VAL A 229 11.43 5.68 -0.42
C VAL A 229 12.08 6.20 -1.69
N ARG A 230 13.41 6.15 -1.75
CA ARG A 230 14.18 6.68 -2.86
C ARG A 230 14.27 5.69 -4.02
N ARG A 231 14.63 4.44 -3.72
CA ARG A 231 14.84 3.39 -4.71
C ARG A 231 14.48 2.02 -4.17
N VAL A 232 14.18 1.10 -5.09
CA VAL A 232 13.96 -0.32 -4.82
C VAL A 232 14.73 -1.13 -5.87
N ASP A 233 15.32 -2.27 -5.49
CA ASP A 233 15.83 -3.22 -6.49
C ASP A 233 14.92 -4.43 -6.70
N LEU A 234 15.20 -5.23 -7.73
CA LEU A 234 14.40 -6.40 -8.11
C LEU A 234 14.33 -7.50 -7.04
N SER A 235 15.20 -7.48 -6.03
CA SER A 235 15.10 -8.40 -4.89
C SER A 235 14.10 -7.93 -3.82
N GLY A 236 13.74 -6.64 -3.87
CA GLY A 236 12.89 -5.96 -2.89
C GLY A 236 13.68 -5.22 -1.81
N ARG A 237 15.01 -5.03 -1.97
CA ARG A 237 15.76 -4.14 -1.07
C ARG A 237 15.36 -2.70 -1.35
N VAL A 238 15.32 -1.91 -0.30
CA VAL A 238 14.81 -0.54 -0.32
C VAL A 238 15.89 0.42 0.16
N ALA A 239 16.15 1.48 -0.61
CA ALA A 239 16.93 2.62 -0.16
C ALA A 239 15.99 3.77 0.23
N LEU A 240 16.15 4.25 1.46
CA LEU A 240 15.42 5.38 2.00
C LEU A 240 15.93 6.71 1.41
N HIS A 241 15.16 7.79 1.62
CA HIS A 241 15.62 9.12 1.25
C HIS A 241 16.71 9.60 2.22
N ASN A 242 17.97 9.33 1.89
CA ASN A 242 19.09 10.10 2.43
C ASN A 242 19.27 11.33 1.55
N SER A 243 18.90 12.52 2.03
CA SER A 243 19.58 13.71 1.50
C SER A 243 21.01 13.65 2.00
N SER A 244 21.98 14.00 1.16
CA SER A 244 23.42 14.09 1.45
C SER A 244 23.79 15.07 2.59
N ALA A 245 22.79 15.52 3.34
CA ALA A 245 22.86 16.46 4.43
C ALA A 245 21.84 16.11 5.53
N ASN A 246 21.52 14.82 5.76
CA ASN A 246 20.57 14.36 6.79
C ASN A 246 21.01 13.05 7.48
N VAL A 247 21.54 13.18 8.70
CA VAL A 247 21.38 12.20 9.78
C VAL A 247 20.02 12.44 10.44
N SER A 248 18.97 12.44 9.63
CA SER A 248 17.59 12.60 10.09
C SER A 248 16.88 11.31 9.75
N ALA A 249 16.68 10.49 10.79
CA ALA A 249 16.07 9.17 10.71
C ALA A 249 16.78 8.13 9.84
N GLY A 250 17.92 7.65 10.34
CA GLY A 250 18.51 6.42 9.82
C GLY A 250 17.52 5.24 9.86
N PRO A 251 17.75 4.18 9.06
CA PRO A 251 16.83 3.04 8.89
C PRO A 251 16.28 2.44 10.19
N GLY A 252 17.06 2.46 11.27
CA GLY A 252 16.65 1.95 12.58
C GLY A 252 15.47 2.71 13.23
N GLN A 253 15.20 3.95 12.83
CA GLN A 253 14.16 4.77 13.44
C GLN A 253 12.73 4.40 13.00
N ILE A 254 12.58 3.73 11.85
CA ILE A 254 11.28 3.24 11.35
C ILE A 254 11.04 1.76 11.70
N ALA A 255 12.05 1.06 12.22
CA ALA A 255 11.96 -0.36 12.55
C ALA A 255 10.80 -0.67 13.52
N ASP A 256 10.53 0.23 14.47
CA ASP A 256 9.44 0.05 15.43
C ASP A 256 8.05 0.01 14.77
N PHE A 257 7.84 0.84 13.75
CA PHE A 257 6.60 0.86 12.98
C PHE A 257 6.47 -0.35 12.04
N LEU A 258 7.57 -0.80 11.45
CA LEU A 258 7.61 -2.04 10.65
C LEU A 258 7.24 -3.24 11.51
N ASN A 259 7.90 -3.39 12.66
CA ASN A 259 7.61 -4.46 13.62
C ASN A 259 6.14 -4.39 14.11
N GLY A 260 5.64 -3.18 14.37
CA GLY A 260 4.24 -2.99 14.74
C GLY A 260 3.25 -3.42 13.66
N ALA A 261 3.56 -3.16 12.38
CA ALA A 261 2.76 -3.63 11.26
C ALA A 261 2.76 -5.16 11.12
N GLU A 262 3.91 -5.80 11.34
CA GLU A 262 4.02 -7.27 11.33
C GLU A 262 3.23 -7.94 12.45
N ILE A 263 3.23 -7.35 13.65
CA ILE A 263 2.47 -7.86 14.82
C ILE A 263 0.97 -7.66 14.63
N SER A 264 0.56 -6.59 13.94
CA SER A 264 -0.84 -6.26 13.73
C SER A 264 -1.59 -7.36 12.98
N PRO A 265 -2.75 -7.85 13.48
CA PRO A 265 -3.61 -8.77 12.73
C PRO A 265 -4.09 -8.13 11.42
N GLY A 266 -3.65 -8.68 10.29
CA GLY A 266 -3.89 -8.14 8.95
C GLY A 266 -3.12 -6.85 8.65
N GLY A 267 -2.08 -6.54 9.42
CA GLY A 267 -1.18 -5.41 9.16
C GLY A 267 -0.20 -5.69 8.04
N TYR A 268 0.26 -4.63 7.39
CA TYR A 268 1.23 -4.71 6.29
C TYR A 268 1.93 -3.37 6.03
N THR A 269 3.06 -3.44 5.34
CA THR A 269 3.87 -2.27 4.97
C THR A 269 3.76 -1.95 3.48
N ILE A 270 3.60 -0.67 3.17
CA ILE A 270 3.67 -0.11 1.82
C ILE A 270 4.90 0.79 1.73
N VAL A 271 5.78 0.54 0.76
CA VAL A 271 6.77 1.53 0.32
C VAL A 271 6.33 2.15 -0.99
N ALA A 272 6.51 3.46 -1.12
CA ALA A 272 6.01 4.22 -2.26
C ALA A 272 7.09 5.14 -2.84
N LEU A 273 7.19 5.15 -4.17
CA LEU A 273 8.15 5.95 -4.90
C LEU A 273 7.67 6.21 -6.34
N PRO A 274 7.99 7.37 -6.94
CA PRO A 274 7.93 7.53 -8.39
C PRO A 274 8.79 6.48 -9.11
N SER A 275 8.36 5.97 -10.25
CA SER A 275 9.17 5.00 -11.03
C SER A 275 10.48 5.59 -11.56
N ARG A 276 10.52 6.92 -11.78
CA ARG A 276 11.70 7.72 -12.15
C ARG A 276 11.86 8.95 -11.26
N ASN A 277 13.09 9.40 -11.06
CA ASN A 277 13.38 10.65 -10.36
C ASN A 277 13.11 11.88 -11.25
N ARG A 278 13.29 13.09 -10.71
CA ARG A 278 13.11 14.37 -11.45
C ARG A 278 14.06 14.55 -12.63
N GLU A 279 15.18 13.83 -12.66
CA GLU A 279 16.16 13.83 -13.75
C GLU A 279 15.84 12.75 -14.80
N GLY A 280 14.75 11.99 -14.64
CA GLY A 280 14.36 10.89 -15.53
C GLY A 280 15.09 9.57 -15.29
N SER A 281 15.93 9.47 -14.26
CA SER A 281 16.62 8.22 -13.92
C SER A 281 15.70 7.22 -13.21
N PRO A 282 15.83 5.91 -13.47
CA PRO A 282 14.99 4.87 -12.87
C PRO A 282 15.21 4.75 -11.36
N ASN A 283 14.11 4.64 -10.62
CA ASN A 283 14.14 4.34 -9.19
C ASN A 283 13.94 2.85 -8.88
N ILE A 284 13.41 2.07 -9.83
CA ILE A 284 13.47 0.60 -9.77
C ILE A 284 14.75 0.15 -10.48
N ARG A 285 15.64 -0.49 -9.74
CA ARG A 285 16.99 -0.86 -10.17
C ARG A 285 17.15 -2.37 -10.24
N LEU A 286 18.17 -2.84 -10.96
CA LEU A 286 18.54 -4.25 -10.96
C LEU A 286 19.06 -4.66 -9.57
N PHE A 287 19.99 -3.87 -9.03
CA PHE A 287 20.52 -3.96 -7.68
C PHE A 287 20.74 -2.58 -7.09
N LEU A 288 20.67 -2.48 -5.76
CA LEU A 288 21.16 -1.33 -5.00
C LEU A 288 22.58 -1.59 -4.50
N ASP A 289 23.43 -0.56 -4.58
CA ASP A 289 24.74 -0.58 -3.95
C ASP A 289 24.59 -0.63 -2.42
N ASP A 290 25.58 -1.19 -1.73
CA ASP A 290 25.59 -1.18 -0.27
C ASP A 290 25.81 0.24 0.24
N SER A 291 24.76 0.79 0.85
CA SER A 291 24.73 2.17 1.29
C SER A 291 24.01 2.34 2.64
N PRO A 292 24.35 3.37 3.43
CA PRO A 292 23.71 3.60 4.74
C PRO A 292 22.20 3.91 4.69
N ASP A 293 21.64 4.27 3.52
CA ASP A 293 20.19 4.43 3.29
C ASP A 293 19.44 3.11 3.16
N LEU A 294 20.13 1.97 3.07
CA LEU A 294 19.45 0.70 2.92
C LEU A 294 18.63 0.37 4.16
N LEU A 295 17.37 0.02 3.91
CA LEU A 295 16.48 -0.46 4.95
C LEU A 295 17.02 -1.76 5.55
N SER A 296 17.15 -1.79 6.87
CA SER A 296 17.71 -2.96 7.58
C SER A 296 16.77 -4.17 7.62
N LEU A 297 15.48 -3.97 7.33
CA LEU A 297 14.43 -5.00 7.35
C LEU A 297 13.69 -5.06 6.00
N PRO A 298 14.36 -5.44 4.90
CA PRO A 298 13.74 -5.51 3.57
C PRO A 298 12.65 -6.59 3.48
N GLU A 299 12.69 -7.62 4.34
CA GLU A 299 11.67 -8.67 4.43
C GLU A 299 10.33 -8.15 4.95
N SER A 300 10.34 -7.06 5.73
CA SER A 300 9.15 -6.38 6.27
C SER A 300 8.41 -5.55 5.24
N VAL A 301 8.91 -5.48 4.00
CA VAL A 301 8.26 -4.77 2.89
C VAL A 301 7.27 -5.70 2.20
N ASP A 302 5.98 -5.46 2.42
CA ASP A 302 4.91 -6.28 1.83
C ASP A 302 4.48 -5.79 0.45
N LEU A 303 4.47 -4.46 0.21
CA LEU A 303 4.04 -3.84 -1.04
C LEU A 303 4.98 -2.72 -1.48
N VAL A 304 5.18 -2.61 -2.79
CA VAL A 304 5.86 -1.49 -3.46
C VAL A 304 4.87 -0.81 -4.40
N VAL A 305 4.79 0.51 -4.35
CA VAL A 305 3.82 1.30 -5.13
C VAL A 305 4.52 2.39 -5.91
N THR A 306 4.26 2.44 -7.22
CA THR A 306 4.61 3.56 -8.10
C THR A 306 3.37 4.14 -8.75
N GLU A 307 3.52 5.15 -9.61
CA GLU A 307 2.41 5.64 -10.44
C GLU A 307 1.94 4.60 -11.47
N GLN A 308 2.76 3.58 -11.75
CA GLN A 308 2.47 2.50 -12.70
C GLN A 308 1.65 1.36 -12.09
N GLY A 309 1.59 1.26 -10.76
CA GLY A 309 0.77 0.29 -10.06
C GLY A 309 1.34 -0.20 -8.74
N VAL A 310 0.86 -1.36 -8.31
CA VAL A 310 1.21 -2.01 -7.04
C VAL A 310 1.85 -3.37 -7.28
N ALA A 311 3.01 -3.60 -6.65
CA ALA A 311 3.69 -4.89 -6.58
C ALA A 311 3.58 -5.45 -5.16
N HIS A 312 3.10 -6.69 -5.03
CA HIS A 312 3.05 -7.40 -3.75
C HIS A 312 4.30 -8.28 -3.62
N LEU A 313 5.02 -8.22 -2.50
CA LEU A 313 6.26 -8.96 -2.28
C LEU A 313 6.15 -10.05 -1.20
N LYS A 314 5.18 -9.93 -0.29
CA LYS A 314 4.96 -10.91 0.79
C LYS A 314 4.67 -12.31 0.21
N GLY A 315 5.39 -13.32 0.70
CA GLY A 315 5.20 -14.71 0.28
C GLY A 315 5.65 -15.03 -1.16
N ARG A 316 6.29 -14.09 -1.86
CA ARG A 316 6.83 -14.29 -3.21
C ARG A 316 8.32 -14.62 -3.18
N THR A 317 8.73 -15.52 -4.07
CA THR A 317 10.14 -15.82 -4.39
C THR A 317 10.84 -14.59 -4.99
N LEU A 318 12.17 -14.56 -4.97
CA LEU A 318 12.95 -13.47 -5.61
C LEU A 318 12.58 -13.25 -7.08
N ARG A 319 12.25 -14.32 -7.80
CA ARG A 319 11.82 -14.25 -9.21
C ARG A 319 10.44 -13.61 -9.34
N GLU A 320 9.47 -14.05 -8.55
CA GLU A 320 8.12 -13.49 -8.55
C GLU A 320 8.13 -12.01 -8.09
N ARG A 321 9.05 -11.64 -7.18
CA ARG A 321 9.30 -10.24 -6.77
C ARG A 321 9.88 -9.42 -7.93
N ALA A 322 10.92 -9.93 -8.58
CA ALA A 322 11.55 -9.26 -9.72
C ALA A 322 10.54 -8.98 -10.84
N GLN A 323 9.72 -9.97 -11.21
CA GLN A 323 8.66 -9.79 -12.21
C GLN A 323 7.64 -8.71 -11.75
N ALA A 324 7.18 -8.76 -10.50
CA ALA A 324 6.22 -7.79 -9.97
C ALA A 324 6.77 -6.35 -9.95
N LEU A 325 8.05 -6.19 -9.60
CA LEU A 325 8.71 -4.89 -9.56
C LEU A 325 8.94 -4.31 -10.96
N ILE A 326 9.28 -5.16 -11.93
CA ILE A 326 9.37 -4.76 -13.34
C ILE A 326 8.02 -4.27 -13.85
N GLU A 327 6.91 -4.93 -13.49
CA GLU A 327 5.55 -4.52 -13.90
C GLU A 327 5.17 -3.10 -13.44
N ILE A 328 5.74 -2.62 -12.34
CA ILE A 328 5.50 -1.27 -11.80
C ILE A 328 6.66 -0.30 -12.06
N ALA A 329 7.68 -0.72 -12.81
CA ALA A 329 8.71 0.18 -13.30
C ALA A 329 8.20 1.02 -14.47
N HIS A 330 8.89 2.12 -14.76
CA HIS A 330 8.59 2.94 -15.94
C HIS A 330 8.65 2.06 -17.19
N PRO A 331 7.69 2.13 -18.12
CA PRO A 331 7.62 1.23 -19.27
C PRO A 331 8.92 1.13 -20.09
N GLU A 332 9.61 2.25 -20.27
CA GLU A 332 10.89 2.32 -21.00
C GLU A 332 12.07 1.64 -20.27
N ASP A 333 12.00 1.47 -18.95
CA ASP A 333 13.08 0.84 -18.17
C ASP A 333 12.90 -0.69 -18.05
N ARG A 334 11.69 -1.20 -18.34
CA ARG A 334 11.34 -2.62 -18.21
C ARG A 334 12.18 -3.55 -19.08
N PRO A 335 12.47 -3.26 -20.37
CA PRO A 335 13.32 -4.14 -21.18
C PRO A 335 14.70 -4.36 -20.54
N GLY A 336 15.35 -3.28 -20.11
CA GLY A 336 16.67 -3.35 -19.47
C GLY A 336 16.65 -4.10 -18.13
N LEU A 337 15.58 -3.95 -17.34
CA LEU A 337 15.41 -4.72 -16.10
C LEU A 337 15.17 -6.21 -16.36
N VAL A 338 14.43 -6.56 -17.42
CA VAL A 338 14.22 -7.97 -17.81
C VAL A 338 15.53 -8.59 -18.27
N ASP A 339 16.24 -7.94 -19.18
CA ASP A 339 17.50 -8.46 -19.73
C ASP A 339 18.57 -8.58 -18.65
N GLY A 340 18.70 -7.57 -17.79
CA GLY A 340 19.56 -7.62 -16.61
C GLY A 340 19.14 -8.73 -15.64
N GLY A 341 17.84 -8.85 -15.35
CA GLY A 341 17.30 -9.90 -14.48
C GLY A 341 17.56 -11.32 -14.99
N LYS A 342 17.56 -11.53 -16.32
CA LYS A 342 17.95 -12.80 -16.94
C LYS A 342 19.43 -13.09 -16.80
N MET A 343 20.27 -12.10 -17.08
CA MET A 343 21.72 -12.21 -17.01
C MET A 343 22.19 -12.56 -15.59
N GLU A 344 21.55 -11.93 -14.59
CA GLU A 344 21.81 -12.12 -13.16
C GLU A 344 21.04 -13.31 -12.55
N LYS A 345 20.31 -14.08 -13.38
CA LYS A 345 19.55 -15.28 -12.99
C LYS A 345 18.45 -15.03 -11.93
N LEU A 346 18.01 -13.77 -11.78
CA LEU A 346 16.80 -13.42 -11.02
C LEU A 346 15.55 -13.89 -11.78
N LEU A 347 15.57 -13.78 -13.11
CA LEU A 347 14.55 -14.28 -14.03
C LEU A 347 15.03 -15.54 -14.74
N TYR A 348 14.10 -16.30 -15.32
CA TYR A 348 14.49 -17.43 -16.19
C TYR A 348 15.19 -16.92 -17.45
N PRO A 349 16.18 -17.65 -18.01
CA PRO A 349 16.83 -17.26 -19.27
C PRO A 349 15.83 -17.08 -20.42
N ASP A 350 14.78 -17.91 -20.45
CA ASP A 350 13.68 -17.88 -21.41
C ASP A 350 12.49 -17.02 -20.94
N GLN A 351 12.69 -16.13 -19.95
CA GLN A 351 11.60 -15.29 -19.45
C GLN A 351 11.02 -14.42 -20.59
N MET A 352 9.73 -14.57 -20.88
CA MET A 352 9.04 -13.77 -21.89
C MET A 352 8.74 -12.38 -21.35
N PHE A 353 8.86 -11.39 -22.23
CA PHE A 353 8.45 -10.01 -21.97
C PHE A 353 7.86 -9.41 -23.25
N LEU A 354 6.62 -8.93 -23.18
CA LEU A 354 5.94 -8.26 -24.27
C LEU A 354 6.00 -6.74 -24.04
N ALA A 355 6.91 -6.04 -24.71
CA ALA A 355 7.13 -4.61 -24.49
C ALA A 355 5.87 -3.76 -24.70
N ASP A 356 5.06 -4.09 -25.71
CA ASP A 356 3.79 -3.41 -25.98
C ASP A 356 2.82 -3.51 -24.80
N SER A 357 2.77 -4.66 -24.12
CA SER A 357 1.86 -4.89 -22.99
C SER A 357 2.13 -3.94 -21.82
N ALA A 358 3.35 -3.40 -21.71
CA ALA A 358 3.74 -2.50 -20.64
C ALA A 358 2.93 -1.20 -20.61
N HIS A 359 2.44 -0.75 -21.77
CA HIS A 359 1.69 0.50 -21.94
C HIS A 359 0.17 0.29 -21.95
N PHE A 360 -0.30 -0.96 -22.10
CA PHE A 360 -1.72 -1.28 -22.31
C PHE A 360 -2.38 -2.00 -21.14
N TYR A 361 -1.75 -2.03 -19.96
CA TYR A 361 -2.33 -2.68 -18.78
C TYR A 361 -3.65 -1.98 -18.37
N PRO A 362 -4.81 -2.67 -18.41
CA PRO A 362 -6.11 -2.04 -18.23
C PRO A 362 -6.47 -1.94 -16.74
N ALA A 363 -5.83 -1.02 -16.02
CA ALA A 363 -6.01 -0.87 -14.57
C ALA A 363 -7.47 -0.56 -14.17
N GLU A 364 -8.22 0.08 -15.04
CA GLU A 364 -9.62 0.47 -14.85
C GLU A 364 -10.60 -0.71 -14.70
N ILE A 365 -10.21 -1.93 -15.07
CA ILE A 365 -11.05 -3.11 -14.89
C ILE A 365 -11.00 -3.66 -13.46
N ALA A 366 -10.07 -3.18 -12.65
CA ALA A 366 -9.90 -3.65 -11.28
C ALA A 366 -11.15 -3.33 -10.45
N THR A 367 -11.73 -4.34 -9.80
CA THR A 367 -12.96 -4.19 -9.03
C THR A 367 -13.09 -5.24 -7.92
N GLN A 368 -13.94 -5.00 -6.94
CA GLN A 368 -14.29 -5.97 -5.90
C GLN A 368 -15.78 -6.27 -5.97
N HIS A 369 -16.13 -7.55 -5.84
CA HIS A 369 -17.52 -7.98 -5.78
C HIS A 369 -17.76 -8.86 -4.55
N ARG A 370 -18.91 -8.63 -3.90
CA ARG A 370 -19.36 -9.40 -2.74
C ARG A 370 -20.40 -10.42 -3.17
N PHE A 371 -20.06 -11.69 -3.08
CA PHE A 371 -20.91 -12.83 -3.40
C PHE A 371 -21.68 -13.34 -2.16
N LYS A 372 -22.42 -14.44 -2.32
CA LYS A 372 -23.08 -15.14 -1.21
C LYS A 372 -22.09 -15.54 -0.13
N ASN A 373 -22.59 -15.74 1.10
CA ASN A 373 -21.79 -16.10 2.29
C ASN A 373 -20.70 -15.09 2.65
N ASP A 374 -20.89 -13.81 2.28
CA ASP A 374 -19.92 -12.73 2.48
C ASP A 374 -18.55 -13.00 1.84
N LEU A 375 -18.52 -13.76 0.74
CA LEU A 375 -17.31 -13.99 -0.04
C LEU A 375 -16.97 -12.73 -0.86
N HIS A 376 -15.85 -12.08 -0.53
CA HIS A 376 -15.31 -10.93 -1.26
C HIS A 376 -14.25 -11.39 -2.25
N VAL A 377 -14.45 -11.13 -3.54
CA VAL A 377 -13.49 -11.45 -4.61
C VAL A 377 -13.02 -10.18 -5.29
N HIS A 378 -11.70 -10.06 -5.44
CA HIS A 378 -11.06 -8.97 -6.15
C HIS A 378 -10.71 -9.41 -7.57
N PHE A 379 -11.11 -8.63 -8.55
CA PHE A 379 -10.85 -8.88 -9.96
C PHE A 379 -9.87 -7.87 -10.52
N ARG A 380 -8.95 -8.32 -11.37
CA ARG A 380 -8.02 -7.48 -12.14
C ARG A 380 -7.53 -8.21 -13.37
N ALA A 381 -6.91 -7.48 -14.30
CA ALA A 381 -6.18 -8.12 -15.40
C ALA A 381 -5.07 -9.04 -14.87
N ILE A 382 -4.87 -10.15 -15.57
CA ILE A 382 -3.73 -11.05 -15.34
C ILE A 382 -2.42 -10.31 -15.61
N LYS A 383 -1.35 -10.70 -14.92
CA LYS A 383 -0.01 -10.14 -15.09
C LYS A 383 1.03 -11.25 -15.29
N PRO A 384 2.19 -10.96 -15.92
CA PRO A 384 3.28 -11.93 -16.01
C PRO A 384 3.66 -12.58 -14.66
N SER A 385 3.66 -11.81 -13.57
CA SER A 385 3.95 -12.28 -12.20
C SER A 385 2.90 -13.20 -11.58
N ASP A 386 1.81 -13.50 -12.30
CA ASP A 386 0.80 -14.47 -11.88
C ASP A 386 1.13 -15.91 -12.26
N GLU A 387 2.23 -16.14 -12.98
CA GLU A 387 2.58 -17.45 -13.53
C GLU A 387 2.50 -18.58 -12.49
N ASP A 388 3.19 -18.43 -11.36
CA ASP A 388 3.22 -19.46 -10.32
C ASP A 388 1.89 -19.60 -9.58
N GLN A 389 1.13 -18.51 -9.38
CA GLN A 389 -0.22 -18.60 -8.82
C GLN A 389 -1.19 -19.32 -9.75
N MET A 390 -1.10 -19.08 -11.07
CA MET A 390 -1.89 -19.80 -12.06
C MET A 390 -1.49 -21.27 -12.16
N ARG A 391 -0.20 -21.61 -11.98
CA ARG A 391 0.24 -23.01 -11.85
C ARG A 391 -0.33 -23.66 -10.60
N ARG A 392 -0.30 -22.98 -9.46
CA ARG A 392 -0.90 -23.47 -8.20
C ARG A 392 -2.42 -23.64 -8.34
N LEU A 393 -3.11 -22.74 -9.03
CA LEU A 393 -4.52 -22.91 -9.36
C LEU A 393 -4.73 -24.14 -10.25
N PHE A 394 -3.92 -24.32 -11.29
CA PHE A 394 -4.00 -25.48 -12.18
C PHE A 394 -3.92 -26.81 -11.41
N TYR A 395 -2.98 -26.94 -10.48
CA TYR A 395 -2.79 -28.18 -9.70
C TYR A 395 -3.85 -28.42 -8.62
N ARG A 396 -4.80 -27.50 -8.42
CA ARG A 396 -5.96 -27.70 -7.53
C ARG A 396 -7.16 -28.31 -8.24
N PHE A 397 -7.19 -28.32 -9.57
CA PHE A 397 -8.31 -28.85 -10.33
C PHE A 397 -8.33 -30.37 -10.39
N SER A 398 -9.53 -30.94 -10.44
CA SER A 398 -9.73 -32.33 -10.81
C SER A 398 -9.34 -32.58 -12.28
N ASP A 399 -9.03 -33.84 -12.61
CA ASP A 399 -8.80 -34.26 -14.00
C ASP A 399 -10.00 -33.90 -14.91
N GLU A 400 -11.22 -33.93 -14.36
CA GLU A 400 -12.45 -33.55 -15.06
C GLU A 400 -12.48 -32.04 -15.38
N ALA A 401 -12.18 -31.17 -14.42
CA ALA A 401 -12.12 -29.72 -14.65
C ALA A 401 -11.01 -29.33 -15.64
N ILE A 402 -9.84 -30.00 -15.57
CA ILE A 402 -8.76 -29.83 -16.55
C ILE A 402 -9.26 -30.25 -17.94
N TYR A 403 -9.91 -31.41 -18.05
CA TYR A 403 -10.43 -31.89 -19.32
C TYR A 403 -11.49 -30.94 -19.90
N TYR A 404 -12.38 -30.41 -19.06
CA TYR A 404 -13.37 -29.40 -19.48
C TYR A 404 -12.73 -28.09 -19.98
N ARG A 405 -11.60 -27.68 -19.40
CA ARG A 405 -10.92 -26.43 -19.78
C ARG A 405 -10.08 -26.56 -21.04
N TYR A 406 -9.42 -27.70 -21.22
CA TYR A 406 -8.38 -27.87 -22.24
C TYR A 406 -8.74 -28.90 -23.32
N PHE A 407 -9.89 -29.58 -23.19
CA PHE A 407 -10.33 -30.67 -24.08
C PHE A 407 -9.31 -31.80 -24.22
N SER A 408 -8.41 -31.92 -23.24
CA SER A 408 -7.28 -32.85 -23.24
C SER A 408 -6.82 -33.12 -21.80
N PRO A 409 -6.43 -34.37 -21.45
CA PRO A 409 -5.91 -34.70 -20.13
C PRO A 409 -4.48 -34.16 -19.98
N ILE A 410 -4.35 -32.96 -19.43
CA ILE A 410 -3.07 -32.34 -19.12
C ILE A 410 -2.69 -32.66 -17.67
N LYS A 411 -1.56 -33.33 -17.45
CA LYS A 411 -1.10 -33.68 -16.09
C LYS A 411 -0.13 -32.68 -15.47
N THR A 412 0.58 -31.93 -16.31
CA THR A 412 1.62 -31.01 -15.85
C THR A 412 1.47 -29.65 -16.52
N MET A 413 1.86 -28.61 -15.79
CA MET A 413 1.90 -27.24 -16.27
C MET A 413 3.32 -26.68 -16.13
N PRO A 414 4.18 -26.90 -17.14
CA PRO A 414 5.55 -26.38 -17.19
C PRO A 414 5.59 -24.84 -17.27
N HIS A 415 6.69 -24.25 -16.82
CA HIS A 415 6.97 -22.81 -16.91
C HIS A 415 6.70 -22.25 -18.31
N THR A 416 7.33 -22.85 -19.34
CA THR A 416 7.23 -22.41 -20.74
C THR A 416 5.78 -22.27 -21.23
N LYS A 417 4.90 -23.18 -20.81
CA LYS A 417 3.48 -23.16 -21.19
C LYS A 417 2.70 -22.10 -20.40
N MET A 418 2.91 -22.00 -19.08
CA MET A 418 2.18 -21.02 -18.27
C MET A 418 2.65 -19.60 -18.56
N GLN A 419 3.94 -19.39 -18.76
CA GLN A 419 4.48 -18.08 -19.09
C GLN A 419 3.84 -17.50 -20.36
N ALA A 420 3.77 -18.29 -21.44
CA ALA A 420 3.09 -17.88 -22.67
C ALA A 420 1.58 -17.59 -22.43
N TYR A 421 0.98 -18.24 -21.43
CA TYR A 421 -0.43 -18.06 -21.09
C TYR A 421 -0.70 -16.74 -20.35
N VAL A 422 0.17 -16.34 -19.41
CA VAL A 422 0.01 -15.14 -18.57
C VAL A 422 0.54 -13.87 -19.23
N ASN A 423 1.46 -13.98 -20.20
CA ASN A 423 1.94 -12.85 -20.99
C ASN A 423 0.94 -12.51 -22.09
N VAL A 424 0.06 -11.54 -21.83
CA VAL A 424 -0.95 -11.07 -22.79
C VAL A 424 -0.68 -9.63 -23.22
N ASP A 425 -1.15 -9.26 -24.42
CA ASP A 425 -0.98 -7.92 -24.97
C ASP A 425 -2.11 -6.92 -24.59
N TYR A 426 -3.15 -7.41 -23.91
CA TYR A 426 -4.37 -6.68 -23.54
C TYR A 426 -5.17 -6.10 -24.71
N ARG A 427 -4.76 -6.32 -25.96
CA ARG A 427 -5.41 -5.85 -27.19
C ARG A 427 -6.22 -6.97 -27.84
N ASP A 428 -5.54 -8.03 -28.22
CA ASP A 428 -6.14 -9.21 -28.84
C ASP A 428 -6.52 -10.25 -27.80
N VAL A 429 -5.83 -10.27 -26.66
CA VAL A 429 -6.15 -11.14 -25.53
C VAL A 429 -6.34 -10.32 -24.26
N LEU A 430 -7.52 -10.44 -23.65
CA LEU A 430 -7.81 -9.90 -22.32
C LEU A 430 -8.12 -11.04 -21.37
N SER A 431 -7.35 -11.17 -20.29
CA SER A 431 -7.56 -12.17 -19.24
C SER A 431 -7.68 -11.49 -17.89
N VAL A 432 -8.65 -11.93 -17.09
CA VAL A 432 -9.02 -11.39 -15.78
C VAL A 432 -8.92 -12.50 -14.75
N VAL A 433 -8.25 -12.21 -13.65
CA VAL A 433 -8.12 -13.11 -12.50
C VAL A 433 -8.99 -12.64 -11.34
N GLY A 434 -9.65 -13.60 -10.67
CA GLY A 434 -10.37 -13.39 -9.41
C GLY A 434 -9.52 -13.88 -8.24
N GLN A 435 -9.37 -13.05 -7.21
CA GLN A 435 -8.51 -13.33 -6.06
C GLN A 435 -9.24 -13.14 -4.72
N VAL A 436 -8.90 -13.96 -3.74
CA VAL A 436 -9.44 -13.90 -2.36
C VAL A 436 -8.31 -13.79 -1.34
N GLY A 437 -8.63 -13.26 -0.16
CA GLY A 437 -7.69 -13.04 0.94
C GLY A 437 -7.33 -11.57 1.15
N GLU A 438 -6.50 -11.34 2.17
CA GLU A 438 -6.05 -10.01 2.58
C GLU A 438 -5.11 -9.38 1.52
N PRO A 439 -5.04 -8.04 1.43
CA PRO A 439 -4.05 -7.34 0.60
C PRO A 439 -2.64 -7.89 0.85
N GLY A 440 -1.90 -8.23 -0.22
CA GLY A 440 -0.56 -8.83 -0.10
C GLY A 440 -0.53 -10.36 0.06
N GLN A 441 -1.65 -11.01 0.38
CA GLN A 441 -1.75 -12.47 0.50
C GLN A 441 -2.82 -13.09 -0.42
N ARG A 442 -3.32 -12.30 -1.37
CA ARG A 442 -4.42 -12.71 -2.25
C ARG A 442 -4.01 -13.90 -3.12
N THR A 443 -4.84 -14.93 -3.10
CA THR A 443 -4.69 -16.14 -3.92
C THR A 443 -5.64 -16.09 -5.10
N ILE A 444 -5.15 -16.37 -6.31
CA ILE A 444 -6.01 -16.51 -7.49
C ILE A 444 -6.89 -17.76 -7.36
N ILE A 445 -8.21 -17.58 -7.51
CA ILE A 445 -9.21 -18.66 -7.46
C ILE A 445 -10.01 -18.79 -8.76
N ALA A 446 -9.88 -17.84 -9.67
CA ALA A 446 -10.58 -17.86 -10.94
C ALA A 446 -9.79 -17.13 -12.00
N GLU A 447 -9.95 -17.56 -13.25
CA GLU A 447 -9.46 -16.87 -14.43
C GLU A 447 -10.55 -16.93 -15.50
N ALA A 448 -10.70 -15.85 -16.26
CA ALA A 448 -11.48 -15.85 -17.48
C ALA A 448 -10.81 -14.97 -18.53
N ARG A 449 -10.87 -15.38 -19.79
CA ARG A 449 -10.27 -14.63 -20.90
C ARG A 449 -11.11 -14.61 -22.15
N ILE A 450 -10.93 -13.53 -22.89
CA ILE A 450 -11.31 -13.40 -24.30
C ILE A 450 -10.06 -13.36 -25.17
N ALA A 451 -10.06 -14.10 -26.27
CA ALA A 451 -8.99 -14.09 -27.26
C ALA A 451 -9.57 -13.87 -28.66
N LYS A 452 -9.06 -12.87 -29.37
CA LYS A 452 -9.54 -12.52 -30.71
C LYS A 452 -9.05 -13.52 -31.75
N TYR A 453 -9.96 -13.96 -32.62
CA TYR A 453 -9.57 -14.71 -33.81
C TYR A 453 -8.89 -13.77 -34.82
N PRO A 454 -7.74 -14.15 -35.40
CA PRO A 454 -7.10 -13.36 -36.44
C PRO A 454 -8.08 -13.04 -37.58
N ASN A 455 -8.17 -11.75 -37.94
CA ASN A 455 -9.01 -11.24 -39.04
C ASN A 455 -10.52 -11.48 -38.91
N LYS A 456 -11.05 -11.72 -37.72
CA LYS A 456 -12.50 -11.81 -37.46
C LYS A 456 -12.89 -10.91 -36.28
N SER A 457 -14.10 -10.36 -36.30
CA SER A 457 -14.69 -9.64 -35.15
C SER A 457 -15.32 -10.59 -34.13
N ILE A 458 -14.72 -11.79 -33.99
CA ILE A 458 -15.14 -12.87 -33.11
C ILE A 458 -14.05 -13.10 -32.07
N VAL A 459 -14.44 -13.23 -30.82
CA VAL A 459 -13.54 -13.61 -29.72
C VAL A 459 -13.96 -14.92 -29.11
N ASP A 460 -12.99 -15.76 -28.78
CA ASP A 460 -13.21 -16.97 -28.00
C ASP A 460 -13.19 -16.64 -26.50
N ILE A 461 -14.18 -17.09 -25.74
CA ILE A 461 -14.22 -16.95 -24.29
C ILE A 461 -13.99 -18.29 -23.59
N ALA A 462 -13.14 -18.26 -22.57
CA ALA A 462 -13.01 -19.39 -21.68
C ALA A 462 -12.70 -18.98 -20.24
N PHE A 463 -13.06 -19.84 -19.30
CA PHE A 463 -12.95 -19.56 -17.88
C PHE A 463 -12.63 -20.81 -17.09
N VAL A 464 -12.07 -20.59 -15.91
CA VAL A 464 -11.81 -21.61 -14.92
C VAL A 464 -12.04 -21.02 -13.53
N VAL A 465 -12.74 -21.77 -12.68
CA VAL A 465 -13.03 -21.37 -11.30
C VAL A 465 -12.69 -22.56 -10.41
N ASP A 466 -11.88 -22.30 -9.40
CA ASP A 466 -11.54 -23.23 -8.33
C ASP A 466 -12.80 -23.92 -7.81
N GLU A 467 -12.77 -25.25 -7.75
CA GLU A 467 -13.93 -26.09 -7.42
C GLU A 467 -14.51 -25.75 -6.04
N GLU A 468 -13.67 -25.37 -5.08
CA GLU A 468 -14.09 -24.93 -3.74
C GLU A 468 -14.94 -23.63 -3.79
N TYR A 469 -14.78 -22.83 -4.84
CA TYR A 469 -15.45 -21.55 -5.02
C TYR A 469 -16.57 -21.59 -6.08
N GLN A 470 -16.83 -22.76 -6.67
CA GLN A 470 -17.95 -22.93 -7.60
C GLN A 470 -19.31 -22.76 -6.91
N GLY A 471 -20.36 -22.52 -7.70
CA GLY A 471 -21.71 -22.28 -7.18
C GLY A 471 -21.96 -20.88 -6.57
N HIS A 472 -20.93 -20.06 -6.37
CA HIS A 472 -21.05 -18.70 -5.82
C HIS A 472 -21.43 -17.64 -6.87
N GLY A 473 -21.39 -17.98 -8.16
CA GLY A 473 -21.70 -17.05 -9.27
C GLY A 473 -20.49 -16.32 -9.87
N ILE A 474 -19.26 -16.68 -9.46
CA ILE A 474 -18.01 -16.06 -9.93
C ILE A 474 -17.86 -16.15 -11.45
N ALA A 475 -18.11 -17.32 -12.05
CA ALA A 475 -18.04 -17.50 -13.50
C ALA A 475 -19.05 -16.62 -14.24
N THR A 476 -20.28 -16.49 -13.73
CA THR A 476 -21.32 -15.61 -14.31
C THR A 476 -20.90 -14.15 -14.24
N PHE A 477 -20.33 -13.71 -13.12
CA PHE A 477 -19.80 -12.35 -12.98
C PHE A 477 -18.67 -12.07 -13.97
N LEU A 478 -17.69 -12.98 -14.08
CA LEU A 478 -16.59 -12.87 -15.04
C LEU A 478 -17.08 -12.85 -16.49
N TYR A 479 -18.05 -13.70 -16.83
CA TYR A 479 -18.66 -13.69 -18.15
C TYR A 479 -19.32 -12.35 -18.47
N GLN A 480 -20.15 -11.83 -17.57
CA GLN A 480 -20.81 -10.52 -17.76
C GLN A 480 -19.78 -9.38 -17.87
N MET A 481 -18.73 -9.42 -17.05
CA MET A 481 -17.63 -8.46 -17.10
C MET A 481 -16.91 -8.50 -18.45
N LEU A 482 -16.51 -9.68 -18.92
CA LEU A 482 -15.82 -9.83 -20.20
C LEU A 482 -16.72 -9.52 -21.40
N ALA A 483 -18.00 -9.87 -21.36
CA ALA A 483 -18.95 -9.54 -22.42
C ALA A 483 -19.16 -8.02 -22.53
N ARG A 484 -19.25 -7.32 -21.40
CA ARG A 484 -19.27 -5.85 -21.36
C ARG A 484 -17.98 -5.25 -21.94
N LEU A 485 -16.81 -5.71 -21.47
CA LEU A 485 -15.51 -5.22 -21.94
C LEU A 485 -15.28 -5.52 -23.42
N GLY A 486 -15.70 -6.70 -23.90
CA GLY A 486 -15.65 -7.07 -25.30
C GLY A 486 -16.49 -6.13 -26.17
N LYS A 487 -17.71 -5.82 -25.74
CA LYS A 487 -18.60 -4.85 -26.41
C LYS A 487 -18.01 -3.44 -26.44
N GLU A 488 -17.50 -2.95 -25.32
CA GLU A 488 -16.82 -1.64 -25.22
C GLU A 488 -15.61 -1.54 -26.16
N ARG A 489 -14.96 -2.68 -26.43
CA ARG A 489 -13.82 -2.81 -27.36
C ARG A 489 -14.23 -3.17 -28.80
N GLY A 490 -15.51 -3.08 -29.14
CA GLY A 490 -16.01 -3.26 -30.51
C GLY A 490 -16.18 -4.71 -30.97
N THR A 491 -16.22 -5.67 -30.05
CA THR A 491 -16.51 -7.08 -30.37
C THR A 491 -17.99 -7.25 -30.70
N VAL A 492 -18.29 -7.94 -31.80
CA VAL A 492 -19.67 -8.18 -32.27
C VAL A 492 -20.19 -9.52 -31.75
N THR A 493 -19.36 -10.56 -31.78
CA THR A 493 -19.76 -11.92 -31.37
C THR A 493 -18.70 -12.55 -30.48
N MET A 494 -19.13 -13.24 -29.42
CA MET A 494 -18.27 -14.13 -28.64
C MET A 494 -18.64 -15.59 -28.92
N THR A 495 -17.64 -16.46 -28.99
CA THR A 495 -17.83 -17.90 -29.14
C THR A 495 -17.26 -18.64 -27.94
N ALA A 496 -17.84 -19.80 -27.64
CA ALA A 496 -17.28 -20.72 -26.66
C ALA A 496 -17.63 -22.16 -27.05
N ASP A 497 -16.68 -23.07 -26.91
CA ASP A 497 -16.95 -24.50 -26.98
C ASP A 497 -17.16 -25.04 -25.56
N VAL A 498 -18.28 -25.73 -25.34
CA VAL A 498 -18.61 -26.33 -24.04
C VAL A 498 -18.98 -27.78 -24.22
N LEU A 499 -18.26 -28.71 -23.59
CA LEU A 499 -18.62 -30.13 -23.62
C LEU A 499 -20.06 -30.34 -23.16
N SER A 500 -20.81 -31.19 -23.86
CA SER A 500 -22.24 -31.43 -23.58
C SER A 500 -22.51 -31.98 -22.17
N SER A 501 -21.51 -32.61 -21.54
CA SER A 501 -21.56 -33.06 -20.15
C SER A 501 -21.41 -31.92 -19.13
N ASN A 502 -20.82 -30.78 -19.49
CA ASN A 502 -20.57 -29.65 -18.59
C ASN A 502 -21.82 -28.74 -18.47
N ARG A 503 -22.87 -29.30 -17.86
CA ARG A 503 -24.15 -28.60 -17.62
C ARG A 503 -23.98 -27.35 -16.76
N THR A 504 -23.00 -27.34 -15.87
CA THR A 504 -22.72 -26.20 -14.99
C THR A 504 -22.29 -24.98 -15.81
N MET A 505 -21.45 -25.16 -16.83
CA MET A 505 -21.03 -24.05 -17.68
C MET A 505 -22.08 -23.59 -18.68
N LEU A 506 -22.91 -24.48 -19.21
CA LEU A 506 -24.07 -24.05 -20.02
C LEU A 506 -24.97 -23.07 -19.24
N LYS A 507 -25.22 -23.34 -17.95
CA LYS A 507 -25.98 -22.44 -17.06
C LYS A 507 -25.31 -21.07 -16.85
N VAL A 508 -23.98 -20.97 -16.98
CA VAL A 508 -23.27 -19.68 -16.87
C VAL A 508 -23.64 -18.79 -18.04
N PHE A 509 -23.67 -19.33 -19.25
CA PHE A 509 -24.04 -18.61 -20.46
C PHE A 509 -25.54 -18.30 -20.52
N GLU A 510 -26.41 -19.22 -20.09
CA GLU A 510 -27.87 -18.99 -20.00
C GLU A 510 -28.25 -17.84 -19.06
N LYS A 511 -27.47 -17.61 -17.99
CA LYS A 511 -27.66 -16.48 -17.06
C LYS A 511 -27.06 -15.16 -17.55
N GLY A 512 -26.56 -15.15 -18.79
CA GLY A 512 -26.07 -13.95 -19.46
C GLY A 512 -27.15 -12.93 -19.73
N ILE A 513 -26.70 -11.70 -20.00
CA ILE A 513 -27.55 -10.60 -20.48
C ILE A 513 -27.58 -10.50 -22.02
N PHE A 514 -26.90 -11.43 -22.70
CA PHE A 514 -26.76 -11.48 -24.16
C PHE A 514 -27.40 -12.77 -24.68
N PRO A 515 -28.06 -12.73 -25.84
CA PRO A 515 -28.68 -13.91 -26.42
C PRO A 515 -27.61 -14.92 -26.85
N VAL A 516 -27.82 -16.19 -26.47
CA VAL A 516 -26.91 -17.30 -26.75
C VAL A 516 -27.57 -18.29 -27.71
N THR A 517 -26.89 -18.59 -28.81
CA THR A 517 -27.27 -19.68 -29.73
C THR A 517 -26.34 -20.86 -29.50
N ALA A 518 -26.87 -22.05 -29.32
CA ALA A 518 -26.09 -23.27 -29.12
C ALA A 518 -26.30 -24.25 -30.28
N LYS A 519 -25.21 -24.76 -30.85
CA LYS A 519 -25.24 -25.83 -31.86
C LYS A 519 -24.40 -27.01 -31.36
N LEU A 520 -24.99 -28.20 -31.31
CA LEU A 520 -24.27 -29.41 -30.90
C LEU A 520 -23.44 -29.94 -32.08
N GLU A 521 -22.12 -29.94 -31.94
CA GLU A 521 -21.17 -30.46 -32.93
C GLU A 521 -20.11 -31.32 -32.22
N GLY A 522 -19.94 -32.57 -32.64
CA GLY A 522 -18.86 -33.44 -32.12
C GLY A 522 -18.87 -33.72 -30.61
N GLY A 523 -20.03 -33.64 -29.94
CA GLY A 523 -20.15 -33.86 -28.49
C GLY A 523 -19.92 -32.62 -27.62
N ALA A 524 -19.63 -31.46 -28.23
CA ALA A 524 -19.59 -30.14 -27.61
C ALA A 524 -20.68 -29.23 -28.18
N TYR A 525 -21.16 -28.29 -27.37
CA TYR A 525 -21.97 -27.17 -27.85
C TYR A 525 -21.03 -26.05 -28.28
N ALA A 526 -21.08 -25.71 -29.57
CA ALA A 526 -20.55 -24.46 -30.10
C ALA A 526 -21.55 -23.34 -29.78
N LEU A 527 -21.19 -22.48 -28.84
CA LEU A 527 -22.00 -21.35 -28.40
C LEU A 527 -21.62 -20.10 -29.20
N SER A 528 -22.62 -19.32 -29.59
CA SER A 528 -22.47 -18.00 -30.22
C SER A 528 -23.29 -16.98 -29.45
N ILE A 529 -22.63 -15.92 -28.98
CA ILE A 529 -23.18 -14.88 -28.11
C ILE A 529 -23.12 -13.56 -28.88
N ASP A 530 -24.28 -12.98 -29.19
CA ASP A 530 -24.37 -11.71 -29.93
C ASP A 530 -24.34 -10.52 -28.95
N LEU A 531 -23.25 -9.75 -28.98
CA LEU A 531 -23.05 -8.59 -28.09
C LEU A 531 -23.76 -7.32 -28.57
N THR A 532 -24.30 -7.31 -29.79
CA THR A 532 -25.03 -6.16 -30.34
C THR A 532 -26.44 -6.04 -29.80
N ARG A 533 -27.01 -7.15 -29.29
CA ARG A 533 -28.37 -7.23 -28.78
C ARG A 533 -28.36 -7.46 -27.27
N THR A 534 -29.11 -6.68 -26.52
CA THR A 534 -29.36 -6.98 -25.10
C THR A 534 -30.61 -7.86 -25.01
N THR A 535 -30.60 -8.89 -24.15
CA THR A 535 -31.84 -9.64 -23.85
C THR A 535 -32.85 -8.70 -23.16
N ALA A 536 -34.10 -8.74 -23.60
CA ALA A 536 -35.20 -7.90 -23.09
C ALA A 536 -35.50 -8.18 -21.61
#